data_AF-A0A8J7NB58-F1
#
_entry.id   AF-A0A8J7NB58-F1
#
_cell.length_a   1.000
_cell.length_b   1.000
_cell.length_c   1.000
_cell.angle_alpha   90.00
_cell.angle_beta   90.00
_cell.angle_gamma   90.00
#
_symmetry.space_group_name_H-M   'P 1'
#
loop_
_entity.id
_entity.type
_entity.pdbx_description
1 polymer ?
#
loop_
_entity_poly.entity_id
_entity_poly.type
_entity_poly.pdbx_seq_one_letter_code
_entity_poly.pdbx_strand_id
1 'polypeptide(L)'
;MTMQTTITASTLNGMDVDQAMATINAIAADPEIARFRLRACNRWITGGENRSTIKDFFGAKAEDSSRSEAWEFTNGEPPVLLGHNEGANPVEFLLHALAGCVTTTFVLHAMARG
;
A
#
# COMPACT_ATOMS: atom_id res chain seq x y z
N MET A 1 -7.73 43.97 -11.11
CA MET A 1 -7.00 42.69 -11.11
C MET A 1 -7.15 42.07 -9.74
N THR A 2 -8.11 41.14 -9.59
CA THR A 2 -8.27 40.35 -8.36
C THR A 2 -7.14 39.34 -8.30
N MET A 3 -6.23 39.50 -7.33
CA MET A 3 -5.20 38.50 -7.05
C MET A 3 -5.90 37.27 -6.46
N GLN A 4 -5.88 36.18 -7.22
CA GLN A 4 -6.33 34.88 -6.78
C GLN A 4 -5.16 34.25 -6.03
N THR A 5 -5.23 34.26 -4.70
CA THR A 5 -4.26 33.58 -3.84
C THR A 5 -4.40 32.09 -4.06
N THR A 6 -3.48 31.49 -4.82
CA THR A 6 -3.34 30.04 -4.88
C THR A 6 -2.92 29.58 -3.49
N ILE A 7 -3.84 28.94 -2.76
CA ILE A 7 -3.50 28.22 -1.54
C ILE A 7 -2.66 27.03 -2.00
N THR A 8 -1.34 27.14 -1.88
CA THR A 8 -0.44 26.02 -2.12
C THR A 8 -0.69 25.02 -1.01
N ALA A 9 -1.25 23.85 -1.34
CA ALA A 9 -1.41 22.75 -0.39
C ALA A 9 -0.10 22.52 0.35
N SER A 10 -0.17 22.45 1.67
CA SER A 10 1.04 22.27 2.48
C SER A 10 1.57 20.86 2.25
N THR A 11 2.70 20.74 1.55
CA THR A 11 3.36 19.46 1.30
C THR A 11 4.49 19.27 2.28
N LEU A 12 4.53 18.10 2.93
CA LEU A 12 5.61 17.74 3.85
C LEU A 12 5.95 16.25 3.68
N ASN A 13 7.25 15.96 3.57
CA ASN A 13 7.76 14.62 3.26
C ASN A 13 7.10 13.99 2.00
N GLY A 14 6.72 14.82 1.03
CA GLY A 14 6.07 14.40 -0.22
C GLY A 14 4.58 14.07 -0.11
N MET A 15 3.92 14.39 1.01
CA MET A 15 2.48 14.17 1.21
C MET A 15 1.73 15.49 1.36
N ASP A 16 0.49 15.53 0.88
CA ASP A 16 -0.46 16.62 1.09
C ASP A 16 -1.02 16.55 2.52
N VAL A 17 -0.59 17.49 3.36
CA VAL A 17 -0.97 17.55 4.78
C VAL A 17 -2.45 17.91 4.92
N ASP A 18 -2.97 18.79 4.06
CA ASP A 18 -4.35 19.24 4.10
C ASP A 18 -5.30 18.08 3.77
N GLN A 19 -4.97 17.27 2.76
CA GLN A 19 -5.71 16.05 2.42
C GLN A 19 -5.65 14.99 3.54
N ALA A 20 -4.51 14.82 4.19
CA ALA A 20 -4.37 13.89 5.30
C ALA A 20 -5.26 14.29 6.48
N MET A 21 -5.25 15.58 6.86
CA MET A 21 -6.11 16.11 7.93
C MET A 21 -7.60 16.03 7.58
N ALA A 22 -7.96 16.29 6.32
CA ALA A 22 -9.34 16.10 5.85
C ALA A 22 -9.80 14.64 6.00
N THR A 23 -8.92 13.68 5.68
CA THR A 23 -9.19 12.25 5.82
C THR A 23 -9.37 11.84 7.29
N ILE A 24 -8.52 12.35 8.19
CA ILE A 24 -8.65 12.11 9.64
C ILE A 24 -9.99 12.62 10.16
N ASN A 25 -10.39 13.83 9.77
CA ASN A 25 -11.67 14.41 10.17
C ASN A 25 -12.86 13.62 9.62
N ALA A 26 -12.77 13.13 8.38
CA ALA A 26 -13.81 12.27 7.80
C ALA A 26 -13.97 10.96 8.58
N ILE A 27 -12.87 10.29 8.94
CA ILE A 27 -12.89 9.07 9.74
C ILE A 27 -13.42 9.33 11.16
N ALA A 28 -13.06 10.46 11.78
CA ALA A 28 -13.57 10.83 13.10
C ALA A 28 -15.10 11.03 13.08
N ALA A 29 -15.64 11.55 11.97
CA ALA A 29 -17.09 11.73 11.78
C ALA A 29 -17.82 10.42 11.42
N ASP A 30 -17.19 9.54 10.64
CA ASP A 30 -17.73 8.22 10.25
C ASP A 30 -16.62 7.15 10.29
N PRO A 31 -16.47 6.43 11.41
CA PRO A 31 -15.43 5.41 11.58
C PRO A 31 -15.49 4.26 10.57
N GLU A 32 -16.64 4.00 9.95
CA GLU A 32 -16.76 2.94 8.93
C GLU A 32 -15.92 3.25 7.68
N ILE A 33 -15.58 4.52 7.44
CA ILE A 33 -14.66 4.92 6.36
C ILE A 33 -13.30 4.24 6.50
N ALA A 34 -12.84 4.00 7.73
CA ALA A 34 -11.54 3.37 8.01
C ALA A 34 -11.55 1.85 7.85
N ARG A 35 -12.68 1.22 7.49
CA ARG A 35 -12.74 -0.22 7.27
C ARG A 35 -12.26 -0.59 5.88
N PHE A 36 -11.11 -1.24 5.82
CA PHE A 36 -10.51 -1.75 4.58
C PHE A 36 -10.44 -3.28 4.59
N ARG A 37 -10.60 -3.88 3.41
CA ARG A 37 -10.34 -5.31 3.15
C ARG A 37 -9.46 -5.41 1.91
N LEU A 38 -8.17 -5.66 2.14
CA LEU A 38 -7.20 -5.93 1.08
C LEU A 38 -7.28 -7.40 0.66
N ARG A 39 -7.00 -7.69 -0.62
CA ARG A 39 -7.12 -9.04 -1.19
C ARG A 39 -5.86 -9.40 -1.97
N ALA A 40 -5.51 -10.68 -1.93
CA ALA A 40 -4.48 -11.28 -2.77
C ALA A 40 -4.95 -12.65 -3.22
N CYS A 41 -4.65 -13.01 -4.46
CA CYS A 41 -4.89 -14.34 -5.03
C CYS A 41 -3.53 -14.96 -5.34
N ASN A 42 -3.38 -16.28 -5.18
CA ASN A 42 -2.13 -16.96 -5.49
C ASN A 42 -2.37 -18.17 -6.40
N ARG A 43 -1.44 -18.42 -7.30
CA ARG A 43 -1.39 -19.58 -8.18
C ARG A 43 -0.05 -20.28 -8.02
N TRP A 44 -0.09 -21.54 -7.65
CA TRP A 44 1.09 -22.42 -7.75
C TRP A 44 1.50 -22.62 -9.22
N ILE A 45 2.80 -22.61 -9.48
CA ILE A 45 3.37 -22.79 -10.83
C ILE A 45 4.09 -24.14 -10.90
N THR A 46 5.17 -24.31 -10.14
CA THR A 46 5.96 -25.54 -10.09
C THR A 46 6.91 -25.50 -8.90
N GLY A 47 7.29 -26.64 -8.32
CA GLY A 47 8.22 -26.68 -7.18
C GLY A 47 7.81 -25.70 -6.07
N GLY A 48 8.77 -24.90 -5.59
CA GLY A 48 8.53 -23.78 -4.67
C GLY A 48 8.02 -22.49 -5.35
N GLU A 49 8.00 -22.43 -6.69
CA GLU A 49 7.54 -21.28 -7.45
C GLU A 49 6.02 -21.14 -7.41
N ASN A 50 5.56 -19.95 -7.07
CA ASN A 50 4.17 -19.56 -7.14
C ASN A 50 4.05 -18.06 -7.42
N ARG A 51 2.87 -17.61 -7.87
CA ARG A 51 2.63 -16.22 -8.25
C ARG A 51 1.38 -15.66 -7.61
N SER A 52 1.57 -14.56 -6.90
CA SER A 52 0.48 -13.79 -6.30
C SER A 52 0.04 -12.65 -7.20
N THR A 53 -1.25 -12.35 -7.21
CA THR A 53 -1.83 -11.15 -7.82
C THR A 53 -2.56 -10.31 -6.77
N ILE A 54 -2.41 -8.99 -6.86
CA ILE A 54 -3.08 -8.01 -6.00
C ILE A 54 -3.71 -6.95 -6.90
N LYS A 55 -5.04 -6.81 -6.87
CA LYS A 55 -5.76 -5.86 -7.71
C LYS A 55 -6.75 -5.03 -6.90
N ASP A 56 -7.89 -5.62 -6.58
CA ASP A 56 -9.04 -4.98 -5.94
C ASP A 56 -8.93 -4.97 -4.41
N PHE A 57 -9.62 -4.03 -3.80
CA PHE A 57 -9.83 -3.97 -2.35
C PHE A 57 -11.15 -3.26 -2.04
N PHE A 58 -11.70 -3.49 -0.85
CA PHE A 58 -12.78 -2.68 -0.32
C PHE A 58 -12.20 -1.63 0.64
N GLY A 59 -12.64 -0.38 0.54
CA GLY A 59 -12.18 0.71 1.40
C GLY A 59 -13.04 1.97 1.22
N ALA A 60 -13.05 2.86 2.21
CA ALA A 60 -13.88 4.08 2.18
C ALA A 60 -15.35 3.80 1.81
N LYS A 61 -15.89 2.67 2.29
CA LYS A 61 -17.26 2.18 2.10
C LYS A 61 -17.62 1.75 0.67
N ALA A 62 -16.65 1.55 -0.22
CA ALA A 62 -16.87 1.08 -1.59
C ALA A 62 -15.83 0.02 -2.02
N GLU A 63 -16.15 -0.74 -3.07
CA GLU A 63 -15.14 -1.52 -3.80
C GLU A 63 -14.29 -0.58 -4.65
N ASP A 64 -12.97 -0.71 -4.56
CA ASP A 64 -12.02 0.04 -5.36
C ASP A 64 -11.69 -0.72 -6.65
N SER A 65 -11.81 0.01 -7.76
CA SER A 65 -11.42 -0.45 -9.10
C SER A 65 -10.42 0.50 -9.76
N SER A 66 -9.66 1.26 -8.96
CA SER A 66 -8.74 2.30 -9.46
C SER A 66 -7.56 1.73 -10.25
N ARG A 67 -7.18 0.47 -10.00
CA ARG A 67 -6.11 -0.22 -10.70
C ARG A 67 -6.63 -0.90 -11.98
N SER A 68 -6.13 -0.45 -13.13
CA SER A 68 -6.41 -1.08 -14.43
C SER A 68 -5.86 -2.51 -14.50
N GLU A 69 -4.63 -2.70 -14.01
CA GLU A 69 -3.90 -3.97 -14.01
C GLU A 69 -3.61 -4.47 -12.58
N ALA A 70 -3.39 -5.77 -12.43
CA ALA A 70 -2.98 -6.37 -11.17
C ALA A 70 -1.47 -6.23 -10.99
N TRP A 71 -1.01 -6.05 -9.75
CA TRP A 71 0.39 -6.31 -9.43
C TRP A 71 0.61 -7.81 -9.39
N GLU A 72 1.71 -8.27 -9.98
CA GLU A 72 2.13 -9.67 -9.93
C GLU A 72 3.46 -9.81 -9.18
N PHE A 73 3.52 -10.79 -8.29
CA PHE A 73 4.72 -11.10 -7.52
C PHE A 73 5.02 -12.59 -7.60
N THR A 74 6.20 -12.93 -8.07
CA THR A 74 6.71 -14.32 -8.05
C THR A 74 7.39 -14.58 -6.71
N ASN A 75 6.95 -15.62 -6.02
CA ASN A 75 7.70 -16.24 -4.94
C ASN A 75 8.50 -17.40 -5.52
N GLY A 76 9.79 -17.47 -5.15
CA GLY A 76 10.67 -18.59 -5.46
C GLY A 76 11.44 -19.01 -4.23
N GLU A 77 12.42 -19.87 -4.42
CA GLU A 77 13.37 -20.25 -3.37
C GLU A 77 14.78 -20.28 -3.95
N PRO A 78 15.84 -20.00 -3.17
CA PRO A 78 17.20 -20.23 -3.61
C PRO A 78 17.50 -21.74 -3.73
N PRO A 79 18.59 -22.13 -4.42
CA PRO A 79 18.97 -23.54 -4.58
C PRO A 79 19.10 -24.34 -3.28
N VAL A 80 19.57 -23.70 -2.20
CA VAL A 80 19.68 -24.33 -0.87
C VAL A 80 18.31 -24.68 -0.26
N LEU A 81 17.24 -24.02 -0.71
CA LEU A 81 15.85 -24.27 -0.34
C LEU A 81 15.04 -24.89 -1.49
N LEU A 82 15.72 -25.62 -2.39
CA LEU A 82 15.09 -26.42 -3.46
C LEU A 82 14.42 -25.60 -4.57
N GLY A 83 14.84 -24.35 -4.81
CA GLY A 83 14.39 -23.53 -5.94
C GLY A 83 15.53 -23.06 -6.86
N HIS A 84 15.26 -22.09 -7.73
CA HIS A 84 16.21 -21.58 -8.74
C HIS A 84 16.37 -20.05 -8.73
N ASN A 85 15.99 -19.39 -7.64
CA ASN A 85 15.92 -17.92 -7.53
C ASN A 85 14.90 -17.28 -8.50
N GLU A 86 13.71 -17.87 -8.62
CA GLU A 86 12.62 -17.37 -9.46
C GLU A 86 12.04 -16.03 -8.96
N GLY A 87 12.25 -15.75 -7.67
CA GLY A 87 11.86 -14.54 -6.96
C GLY A 87 12.30 -14.62 -5.50
N ALA A 88 12.09 -13.54 -4.74
CA ALA A 88 12.30 -13.57 -3.30
C ALA A 88 11.35 -14.60 -2.65
N ASN A 89 11.81 -15.23 -1.58
CA ASN A 89 11.00 -16.25 -0.93
C ASN A 89 9.90 -15.63 -0.05
N PRO A 90 8.91 -16.42 0.42
CA PRO A 90 7.79 -15.88 1.18
C PRO A 90 8.19 -15.10 2.44
N VAL A 91 9.24 -15.53 3.14
CA VAL A 91 9.69 -14.86 4.37
C VAL A 91 10.48 -13.57 4.08
N GLU A 92 11.22 -13.50 2.98
CA GLU A 92 11.83 -12.25 2.50
C GLU A 92 10.76 -11.23 2.10
N PHE A 93 9.68 -11.67 1.45
CA PHE A 93 8.52 -10.81 1.16
C PHE A 93 7.83 -10.30 2.44
N LEU A 94 7.74 -11.12 3.49
CA LEU A 94 7.21 -10.68 4.78
C LEU A 94 8.08 -9.56 5.39
N LEU A 95 9.41 -9.72 5.34
CA LEU A 95 10.34 -8.68 5.82
C LEU A 95 10.25 -7.41 4.97
N HIS A 96 10.12 -7.55 3.64
CA HIS A 96 9.90 -6.43 2.73
C HIS A 96 8.63 -5.66 3.09
N ALA A 97 7.50 -6.36 3.29
CA ALA A 97 6.23 -5.76 3.69
C ALA A 97 6.34 -5.03 5.04
N LEU A 98 7.01 -5.65 6.03
CA LEU A 98 7.23 -5.04 7.34
C LEU A 98 8.06 -3.76 7.23
N ALA A 99 9.19 -3.80 6.52
CA ALA A 99 10.05 -2.64 6.32
C ALA A 99 9.28 -1.48 5.65
N GLY A 100 8.47 -1.79 4.64
CA GLY A 100 7.57 -0.84 4.00
C GLY A 100 6.58 -0.22 4.99
N CYS A 101 5.84 -1.03 5.72
CA CYS A 101 4.85 -0.57 6.69
C CYS A 101 5.45 0.35 7.77
N VAL A 102 6.58 -0.03 8.37
CA VAL A 102 7.24 0.78 9.40
C VAL A 102 7.71 2.11 8.82
N THR A 103 8.36 2.09 7.66
CA THR A 103 8.88 3.29 7.00
C THR A 103 7.75 4.26 6.65
N THR A 104 6.70 3.78 5.97
CA THR A 104 5.55 4.61 5.61
C THR A 104 4.85 5.18 6.84
N THR A 105 4.65 4.37 7.89
CA THR A 105 4.02 4.82 9.14
C THR A 105 4.84 5.90 9.83
N PHE A 106 6.16 5.73 9.89
CA PHE A 106 7.06 6.71 10.48
C PHE A 106 6.96 8.06 9.76
N VAL A 107 7.04 8.06 8.43
CA VAL A 107 7.01 9.29 7.63
C VAL A 107 5.63 9.97 7.68
N LEU A 108 4.53 9.19 7.70
CA LEU A 108 3.16 9.72 7.90
C LEU A 108 3.04 10.45 9.24
N HIS A 109 3.53 9.87 10.33
CA HIS A 109 3.49 10.51 11.65
C HIS A 109 4.41 11.71 11.76
N ALA A 110 5.59 11.68 11.12
CA ALA A 110 6.46 12.83 11.04
C ALA A 110 5.77 13.99 10.30
N MET A 111 5.17 13.72 9.14
CA MET A 111 4.39 14.71 8.40
C MET A 111 3.25 15.29 9.23
N ALA A 112 2.49 14.46 9.95
CA ALA A 112 1.37 14.93 10.77
C ALA A 112 1.80 15.82 11.97
N ARG A 113 3.10 15.86 12.31
CA ARG A 113 3.64 16.62 13.45
C ARG A 113 4.42 17.87 13.05
N GLY A 114 4.65 18.11 11.75
CA GLY A 114 5.51 19.18 11.24
C GLY A 114 7.00 18.92 11.45
#